data_AF-A0A3B9NGX6-F1
#
_entry.id   AF-A0A3B9NGX6-F1
#
_cell.length_a   1.000
_cell.length_b   1.000
_cell.length_c   1.000
_cell.angle_alpha   90.00
_cell.angle_beta   90.00
_cell.angle_gamma   90.00
#
_symmetry.space_group_name_H-M   'P 1'
#
loop_
_entity.id
_entity.type
_entity.pdbx_description
1 polymer ?
#
loop_
_entity_poly.entity_id
_entity_poly.type
_entity_poly.pdbx_seq_one_letter_code
_entity_poly.pdbx_strand_id
1 'polypeptide(L)'
;MQLTLIKIFAKGFYKKYAKAFMLGFCMFFSYCIFIQTAGEWLTESSDFWTMFISLKVATDPFFIALFWLFSLFYAILFSKYIRMQLREGKNTFLQYTLNGINVRSRLRHWAVVTLIGYIPLLLYACYSLGIGYYIAKNYRGGLTVLYLLILVIATAI
;
A
#
# COMPACT_ATOMS: atom_id res chain seq x y z
N MET A 1 -1.35 22.86 -7.70
CA MET A 1 -2.37 21.83 -7.96
C MET A 1 -2.07 20.48 -7.29
N GLN A 2 -0.90 19.89 -7.50
CA GLN A 2 -0.53 18.57 -6.95
C GLN A 2 -0.71 18.44 -5.44
N LEU A 3 -0.27 19.43 -4.66
CA LEU A 3 -0.43 19.47 -3.20
C LEU A 3 -1.91 19.44 -2.77
N THR A 4 -2.78 20.12 -3.52
CA THR A 4 -4.23 20.16 -3.27
C THR A 4 -4.85 18.78 -3.49
N LEU A 5 -4.49 18.09 -4.58
CA LEU A 5 -4.99 16.73 -4.84
C LEU A 5 -4.52 15.75 -3.76
N ILE A 6 -3.25 15.82 -3.35
CA ILE A 6 -2.72 14.97 -2.27
C ILE A 6 -3.49 15.22 -0.96
N LYS A 7 -3.80 16.48 -0.64
CA LYS A 7 -4.53 16.84 0.58
C LYS A 7 -5.97 16.30 0.57
N ILE A 8 -6.65 16.39 -0.57
CA ILE A 8 -8.07 15.99 -0.71
C ILE A 8 -8.20 14.47 -0.83
N PHE A 9 -7.42 13.87 -1.72
CA PHE A 9 -7.55 12.45 -2.04
C PHE A 9 -6.72 11.57 -1.10
N ALA A 10 -5.41 11.76 -1.01
CA ALA A 10 -4.57 10.88 -0.19
C ALA A 10 -4.78 11.15 1.32
N LYS A 11 -4.55 12.39 1.80
CA LYS A 11 -4.74 12.72 3.22
C LYS A 11 -6.21 12.59 3.66
N GLY A 12 -7.16 12.95 2.79
CA GLY A 12 -8.58 12.76 3.07
C GLY A 12 -8.96 11.28 3.21
N PHE A 13 -8.42 10.41 2.35
CA PHE A 13 -8.62 8.96 2.46
C PHE A 13 -8.08 8.42 3.78
N TYR A 14 -6.83 8.76 4.12
CA TYR A 14 -6.25 8.38 5.40
C TYR A 14 -7.07 8.89 6.58
N LYS A 15 -7.57 10.13 6.54
CA LYS A 15 -8.40 10.68 7.61
C LYS A 15 -9.74 9.94 7.74
N LYS A 16 -10.40 9.63 6.62
CA LYS A 16 -11.70 8.95 6.61
C LYS A 16 -11.60 7.51 7.10
N TYR A 17 -10.57 6.79 6.67
CA TYR A 17 -10.36 5.38 7.04
C TYR A 17 -9.36 5.23 8.20
N ALA A 18 -8.99 6.32 8.88
CA ALA A 18 -7.95 6.33 9.92
C ALA A 18 -8.18 5.24 10.98
N LYS A 19 -9.43 5.03 11.40
CA LYS A 19 -9.78 4.00 12.39
C LYS A 19 -9.53 2.57 11.87
N ALA A 20 -9.93 2.31 10.62
CA ALA A 20 -9.73 1.01 9.98
C ALA A 20 -8.25 0.76 9.69
N PHE A 21 -7.53 1.80 9.27
CA PHE A 21 -6.08 1.76 9.14
C PHE A 21 -5.40 1.54 10.48
N MET A 22 -5.79 2.24 11.53
CA MET A 22 -5.17 2.10 12.84
C MET A 22 -5.38 0.69 13.39
N LEU A 23 -6.57 0.09 13.21
CA LEU A 23 -6.79 -1.31 13.57
C LEU A 23 -5.97 -2.27 12.69
N GLY A 24 -6.04 -2.13 11.37
CA GLY A 24 -5.33 -3.03 10.45
C GLY A 24 -3.82 -2.89 10.55
N PHE A 25 -3.28 -1.68 10.42
CA PHE A 25 -1.86 -1.41 10.54
C PHE A 25 -1.33 -1.70 11.93
N CYS A 26 -2.03 -1.39 13.02
CA CYS A 26 -1.52 -1.75 14.36
C CYS A 26 -1.47 -3.27 14.53
N MET A 27 -2.44 -4.00 13.98
CA MET A 27 -2.44 -5.47 13.97
C MET A 27 -1.37 -6.07 13.06
N PHE A 28 -0.95 -5.41 11.98
CA PHE A 28 0.15 -5.90 11.12
C PHE A 28 1.53 -5.41 11.61
N PHE A 29 1.65 -4.19 12.11
CA PHE A 29 2.90 -3.60 12.60
C PHE A 29 3.29 -4.09 14.00
N SER A 30 2.35 -4.54 14.82
CA SER A 30 2.69 -5.24 16.08
C SER A 30 3.60 -6.43 15.78
N TYR A 31 3.33 -7.18 14.71
CA TYR A 31 4.20 -8.26 14.25
C TYR A 31 5.52 -7.76 13.65
N CYS A 32 5.58 -6.53 13.10
CA CYS A 32 6.82 -5.95 12.56
C CYS A 32 7.72 -5.28 13.61
N ILE A 33 7.21 -4.81 14.75
CA ILE A 33 7.95 -3.97 15.73
C ILE A 33 8.45 -4.79 16.94
N PHE A 34 7.76 -5.86 17.34
CA PHE A 34 8.18 -6.70 18.47
C PHE A 34 9.26 -7.73 18.08
N ILE A 35 10.35 -7.25 17.47
CA ILE A 35 11.45 -8.10 17.01
C ILE A 35 12.66 -7.89 17.92
N GLN A 36 13.12 -8.94 18.61
CA GLN A 36 14.47 -8.96 19.19
C GLN A 36 15.46 -9.35 18.09
N THR A 37 15.90 -8.38 17.29
CA THR A 37 17.01 -8.59 16.34
C THR A 37 18.34 -8.58 17.08
N ALA A 38 18.80 -9.73 17.60
CA ALA A 38 20.21 -10.12 17.75
C ALA A 38 20.35 -11.38 18.64
N GLY A 39 20.14 -12.56 18.07
CA GLY A 39 20.42 -13.83 18.73
C GLY A 39 20.19 -14.97 17.75
N GLU A 40 20.98 -16.03 17.84
CA GLU A 40 20.94 -17.18 16.93
C GLU A 40 19.49 -17.68 16.70
N TRP A 41 19.15 -17.86 15.42
CA TRP A 41 17.81 -18.22 14.97
C TRP A 41 17.46 -19.66 15.38
N LEU A 42 16.94 -19.83 16.60
CA LEU A 42 16.24 -21.06 16.95
C LEU A 42 14.83 -21.01 16.33
N THR A 43 14.48 -22.05 15.58
CA THR A 43 13.16 -22.26 14.95
C THR A 43 11.97 -22.26 15.94
N GLU A 44 12.25 -22.22 17.25
CA GLU A 44 11.26 -22.18 18.33
C GLU A 44 11.24 -20.86 19.11
N SER A 45 11.98 -19.83 18.68
CA SER A 45 11.99 -18.53 19.37
C SER A 45 10.78 -17.66 18.98
N SER A 46 10.38 -16.79 19.91
CA SER A 46 9.30 -15.81 19.72
C SER A 46 9.52 -14.88 18.51
N ASP A 47 10.77 -14.70 18.07
CA ASP A 47 11.15 -13.84 16.94
C ASP A 47 10.74 -14.41 15.57
N PHE A 48 10.63 -15.75 15.45
CA PHE A 48 10.14 -16.35 14.22
C PHE A 48 8.65 -16.03 13.99
N TRP A 49 7.86 -16.04 15.06
CA TRP A 49 6.42 -15.80 15.00
C TRP A 49 6.07 -14.36 14.65
N THR A 50 6.89 -13.38 15.03
CA THR A 50 6.71 -11.98 14.66
C THR A 50 7.02 -11.74 13.19
N MET A 51 8.03 -12.41 12.63
CA MET A 51 8.34 -12.31 11.20
C MET A 51 7.55 -13.26 10.29
N PHE A 52 6.82 -14.23 10.86
CA PHE A 52 6.18 -15.33 10.13
C PHE A 52 5.33 -14.84 8.95
N ILE A 53 4.45 -13.86 9.18
CA ILE A 53 3.55 -13.33 8.15
C ILE A 53 4.36 -12.69 7.02
N SER A 54 5.35 -11.85 7.36
CA SER A 54 6.19 -11.16 6.38
C SER A 54 7.05 -12.13 5.57
N LEU A 55 7.56 -13.18 6.20
CA LEU A 55 8.32 -14.25 5.54
C LEU A 55 7.42 -15.08 4.63
N LYS A 56 6.21 -15.42 5.09
CA LYS A 56 5.22 -16.17 4.30
C LYS A 56 4.72 -15.38 3.10
N VAL A 57 4.45 -14.09 3.25
CA VAL A 57 4.12 -13.21 2.11
C VAL A 57 5.26 -13.11 1.10
N ALA A 58 6.52 -13.37 1.49
CA ALA A 58 7.65 -13.38 0.56
C ALA A 58 7.90 -14.74 -0.11
N THR A 59 7.49 -15.85 0.52
CA THR A 59 7.92 -17.21 0.14
C THR A 59 6.78 -18.12 -0.30
N ASP A 60 5.61 -17.96 0.29
CA ASP A 60 4.48 -18.88 0.19
C ASP A 60 3.42 -18.34 -0.78
N PRO A 61 3.10 -19.06 -1.88
CA PRO A 61 2.18 -18.58 -2.92
C PRO A 61 0.77 -18.30 -2.38
N PHE A 62 0.33 -19.01 -1.34
CA PHE A 62 -0.99 -18.78 -0.74
C PHE A 62 -1.06 -17.42 -0.05
N PHE A 63 -0.04 -17.08 0.76
CA PHE A 63 0.03 -15.80 1.45
C PHE A 63 0.28 -14.63 0.49
N ILE A 64 1.05 -14.86 -0.59
CA ILE A 64 1.18 -13.90 -1.69
C ILE A 64 -0.18 -13.58 -2.31
N ALA A 65 -0.95 -14.60 -2.67
CA ALA A 65 -2.28 -14.44 -3.27
C ALA A 65 -3.25 -13.73 -2.32
N LEU A 66 -3.23 -14.06 -1.02
CA LEU A 66 -4.04 -13.40 -0.01
C LEU A 66 -3.70 -11.91 0.12
N PHE A 67 -2.41 -11.57 0.14
CA PHE A 67 -1.94 -10.18 0.16
C PHE A 67 -2.33 -9.42 -1.11
N TRP A 68 -2.27 -10.06 -2.28
CA TRP A 68 -2.72 -9.46 -3.53
C TRP A 68 -4.22 -9.16 -3.52
N LEU A 69 -5.02 -10.11 -3.05
CA LEU A 69 -6.46 -9.95 -2.93
C LEU A 69 -6.83 -8.83 -1.94
N PHE A 70 -6.14 -8.74 -0.81
CA PHE A 70 -6.27 -7.62 0.12
C PHE A 70 -5.90 -6.27 -0.52
N SER A 71 -4.79 -6.23 -1.26
CA SER A 71 -4.32 -5.04 -1.99
C SER A 71 -5.31 -4.61 -3.08
N LEU A 72 -6.00 -5.57 -3.71
CA LEU A 72 -7.04 -5.30 -4.70
C LEU A 72 -8.28 -4.70 -4.04
N PHE A 73 -8.73 -5.23 -2.91
CA PHE A 73 -9.83 -4.61 -2.15
C PHE A 73 -9.51 -3.19 -1.71
N TYR A 74 -8.27 -2.98 -1.26
CA TYR A 74 -7.76 -1.65 -0.95
C TYR A 74 -7.84 -0.71 -2.17
N ALA A 75 -7.40 -1.18 -3.34
CA ALA A 75 -7.45 -0.44 -4.59
C ALA A 75 -8.88 0.00 -4.93
N ILE A 76 -9.83 -0.94 -4.87
CA ILE A 76 -11.26 -0.68 -5.13
C ILE A 76 -11.78 0.38 -4.17
N LEU A 77 -11.46 0.26 -2.88
CA LEU A 77 -11.91 1.19 -1.85
C LEU A 77 -11.34 2.61 -2.07
N PHE A 78 -10.06 2.69 -2.42
CA PHE A 78 -9.38 3.95 -2.74
C PHE A 78 -9.98 4.62 -3.98
N SER A 79 -10.18 3.87 -5.08
CA SER A 79 -10.82 4.39 -6.29
C SER A 79 -12.28 4.81 -6.03
N LYS A 80 -13.01 4.07 -5.20
CA LYS A 80 -14.38 4.45 -4.79
C LYS A 80 -14.36 5.76 -4.01
N TYR A 81 -13.40 5.96 -3.11
CA TYR A 81 -13.24 7.20 -2.36
C TYR A 81 -12.92 8.38 -3.28
N ILE A 82 -11.99 8.22 -4.23
CA ILE A 82 -11.66 9.26 -5.22
C ILE A 82 -12.90 9.68 -6.01
N ARG A 83 -13.66 8.71 -6.55
CA ARG A 83 -14.90 8.99 -7.31
C ARG A 83 -15.95 9.71 -6.47
N MET A 84 -16.10 9.33 -5.21
CA MET A 84 -17.02 10.00 -4.28
C MET A 84 -16.59 11.45 -4.05
N GLN A 85 -15.31 11.69 -3.77
CA GLN A 85 -14.76 13.04 -3.54
C GLN A 85 -14.81 13.93 -4.79
N LEU A 86 -14.68 13.36 -5.99
CA LEU A 86 -14.84 14.10 -7.25
C LEU A 86 -16.30 14.56 -7.47
N ARG A 87 -17.28 13.76 -7.05
CA ARG A 87 -18.72 14.08 -7.18
C ARG A 87 -19.24 15.02 -6.08
N GLU A 88 -18.43 15.27 -5.06
CA GLU A 88 -18.82 16.15 -3.96
C GLU A 88 -18.82 17.61 -4.44
N GLY A 89 -19.93 18.33 -4.23
CA GLY A 89 -20.12 19.69 -4.76
C GLY A 89 -19.11 20.74 -4.29
N LYS A 90 -18.32 20.42 -3.25
CA LYS A 90 -17.19 21.26 -2.79
C LYS A 90 -15.96 21.14 -3.67
N ASN A 91 -15.86 20.06 -4.45
CA ASN A 91 -14.69 19.68 -5.24
C ASN A 91 -14.93 19.78 -6.75
N THR A 92 -16.07 20.32 -7.19
CA THR A 92 -16.42 20.46 -8.61
C THR A 92 -15.36 21.24 -9.39
N PHE A 93 -14.71 22.22 -8.74
CA PHE A 93 -13.58 22.96 -9.33
C PHE A 93 -12.41 22.06 -9.77
N LEU A 94 -12.18 20.92 -9.11
CA LEU A 94 -11.14 19.96 -9.50
C LEU A 94 -11.45 19.31 -10.84
N GLN A 95 -12.72 19.02 -11.14
CA GLN A 95 -13.11 18.44 -12.43
C GLN A 95 -12.80 19.42 -13.57
N TYR A 96 -13.18 20.69 -13.41
CA TYR A 96 -12.87 21.74 -14.38
C TYR A 96 -11.36 21.95 -14.53
N THR A 97 -10.61 21.99 -13.42
CA THR A 97 -9.15 22.15 -13.46
C THR A 97 -8.45 20.95 -14.11
N LEU A 98 -8.93 19.72 -13.86
CA LEU A 98 -8.36 18.50 -14.44
C LEU A 98 -8.63 18.36 -15.94
N ASN A 99 -9.73 18.91 -16.43
CA ASN A 99 -10.05 18.93 -17.86
C ASN A 99 -9.23 19.98 -18.63
N GLY A 100 -8.79 21.05 -17.96
CA GLY A 100 -7.95 22.10 -18.57
C GLY A 100 -6.47 21.75 -18.71
N ILE A 101 -6.01 20.57 -18.26
CA ILE A 101 -4.60 20.20 -18.22
C ILE A 101 -4.28 19.12 -19.25
N ASN A 102 -3.10 19.22 -19.87
CA ASN A 102 -2.57 18.21 -20.77
C ASN A 102 -2.59 16.81 -20.15
N VAL A 103 -2.96 15.81 -20.97
CA VAL A 103 -3.13 14.40 -20.56
C VAL A 103 -1.91 13.85 -19.81
N ARG A 104 -0.70 14.16 -20.29
CA ARG A 104 0.56 13.72 -19.67
C ARG A 104 0.76 14.31 -18.28
N SER A 105 0.45 15.59 -18.11
CA SER A 105 0.49 16.25 -16.81
C SER A 105 -0.58 15.69 -15.89
N ARG A 106 -1.80 15.44 -16.38
CA ARG A 106 -2.88 14.83 -15.60
C ARG A 106 -2.51 13.45 -15.05
N LEU A 107 -1.97 12.57 -15.90
CA LEU A 107 -1.48 11.25 -15.49
C LEU A 107 -0.38 11.35 -14.42
N ARG A 108 0.57 12.28 -14.57
CA ARG A 108 1.63 12.50 -13.57
C ARG A 108 1.06 12.90 -12.20
N HIS A 109 0.05 13.78 -12.18
CA HIS A 109 -0.59 14.20 -10.93
C HIS A 109 -1.34 13.03 -10.26
N TRP A 110 -2.09 12.24 -11.04
CA TRP A 110 -2.80 11.07 -10.51
C TRP A 110 -1.84 9.98 -10.02
N ALA A 111 -0.77 9.70 -10.75
CA ALA A 111 0.25 8.74 -10.34
C ALA A 111 0.88 9.09 -8.99
N VAL A 112 1.12 10.38 -8.72
CA VAL A 112 1.68 10.79 -7.41
C VAL A 112 0.64 10.66 -6.29
N VAL A 113 -0.62 10.97 -6.56
CA VAL A 113 -1.71 10.81 -5.58
C VAL A 113 -1.93 9.34 -5.23
N THR A 114 -1.96 8.46 -6.23
CA THR A 114 -2.11 7.02 -6.01
C THR A 114 -0.89 6.45 -5.31
N LEU A 115 0.33 6.83 -5.71
CA LEU A 115 1.56 6.38 -5.05
C LEU A 115 1.57 6.75 -3.57
N ILE A 116 1.18 7.98 -3.21
CA ILE A 116 1.07 8.41 -1.80
C ILE A 116 -0.03 7.65 -1.05
N GLY A 117 -1.14 7.33 -1.73
CA GLY A 117 -2.17 6.46 -1.18
C GLY A 117 -1.66 5.05 -0.88
N TYR A 118 -0.79 4.50 -1.72
CA TYR A 118 -0.27 3.13 -1.58
C TYR A 118 1.02 3.01 -0.75
N ILE A 119 1.60 4.11 -0.26
CA ILE A 119 2.82 4.10 0.57
C ILE A 119 2.82 2.98 1.63
N PRO A 120 1.75 2.77 2.42
CA PRO A 120 1.78 1.80 3.51
C PRO A 120 1.88 0.35 3.00
N LEU A 121 1.21 0.04 1.88
CA LEU A 121 1.29 -1.26 1.21
C LEU A 121 2.66 -1.47 0.58
N LEU A 122 3.21 -0.44 -0.06
CA LEU A 122 4.55 -0.47 -0.68
C LEU A 122 5.64 -0.67 0.38
N LEU A 123 5.57 0.05 1.50
CA LEU A 123 6.50 -0.12 2.62
C LEU A 123 6.47 -1.55 3.17
N TYR A 124 5.28 -2.11 3.36
CA TYR A 124 5.14 -3.49 3.80
C TYR A 124 5.69 -4.50 2.79
N ALA A 125 5.42 -4.32 1.49
CA ALA A 125 5.94 -5.21 0.45
C ALA A 125 7.48 -5.14 0.35
N CYS A 126 8.07 -3.94 0.44
CA CYS A 126 9.53 -3.78 0.50
C CYS A 126 10.12 -4.45 1.74
N TYR A 127 9.46 -4.32 2.89
CA TYR A 127 9.89 -4.97 4.14
C TYR A 127 9.84 -6.50 4.03
N SER A 128 8.73 -7.05 3.53
CA SER A 128 8.57 -8.49 3.28
C SER A 128 9.63 -9.02 2.30
N LEU A 129 9.94 -8.28 1.23
CA LEU A 129 11.01 -8.61 0.29
C LEU A 129 12.38 -8.66 0.98
N GLY A 130 12.71 -7.67 1.81
CA GLY A 130 13.97 -7.64 2.56
C GLY A 130 14.15 -8.85 3.48
N ILE A 131 13.09 -9.22 4.20
CA ILE A 131 13.07 -10.42 5.07
C ILE A 131 13.20 -11.70 4.24
N GLY A 132 12.42 -11.84 3.15
CA GLY A 132 12.47 -13.01 2.28
C GLY A 132 13.84 -13.21 1.62
N TYR A 133 14.50 -12.12 1.27
CA TYR A 133 15.86 -12.15 0.74
C TYR A 133 16.88 -12.59 1.80
N TYR A 134 16.85 -11.99 2.99
CA TYR A 134 17.83 -12.26 4.05
C TYR A 134 17.69 -13.68 4.62
N ILE A 135 16.46 -14.15 4.86
CA ILE A 135 16.20 -15.44 5.54
C ILE A 135 16.14 -16.60 4.54
N ALA A 136 15.33 -16.47 3.49
CA ALA A 136 15.01 -17.58 2.59
C ALA A 136 15.81 -17.57 1.28
N LYS A 137 16.67 -16.56 1.05
CA LYS A 137 17.38 -16.30 -0.22
C LYS A 137 16.45 -16.35 -1.44
N ASN A 138 15.20 -15.94 -1.26
CA ASN A 138 14.15 -16.07 -2.25
C ASN A 138 13.68 -14.69 -2.74
N TYR A 139 13.65 -14.51 -4.05
CA TYR A 139 13.28 -13.25 -4.71
C TYR A 139 11.79 -13.15 -5.04
N ARG A 140 10.97 -14.15 -4.68
CA ARG A 140 9.53 -14.16 -4.96
C ARG A 140 8.79 -12.94 -4.36
N GLY A 141 9.29 -12.36 -3.26
CA GLY A 141 8.81 -11.07 -2.75
C GLY A 141 8.89 -9.91 -3.76
N GLY A 142 9.75 -10.00 -4.79
CA GLY A 142 9.77 -9.03 -5.90
C GLY A 142 8.46 -8.99 -6.70
N LEU A 143 7.75 -10.13 -6.78
CA LEU A 143 6.47 -10.21 -7.48
C LEU A 143 5.39 -9.39 -6.77
N THR A 144 5.38 -9.33 -5.44
CA THR A 144 4.41 -8.53 -4.69
C THR A 144 4.64 -7.03 -4.88
N VAL A 145 5.90 -6.60 -4.92
CA VAL A 145 6.26 -5.21 -5.23
C VAL A 145 5.84 -4.84 -6.65
N LEU A 146 6.16 -5.67 -7.65
CA LEU A 146 5.75 -5.45 -9.04
C LEU A 146 4.23 -5.38 -9.19
N TYR A 147 3.51 -6.30 -8.54
CA TYR A 147 2.05 -6.31 -8.52
C TYR A 147 1.46 -5.01 -7.97
N LEU A 148 2.01 -4.50 -6.85
CA LEU A 148 1.57 -3.22 -6.28
C LEU A 148 1.85 -2.03 -7.20
N LEU A 149 3.01 -2.01 -7.88
CA LEU A 149 3.31 -0.95 -8.85
C LEU A 149 2.33 -0.96 -10.02
N ILE A 150 1.95 -2.14 -10.52
CA ILE A 150 0.91 -2.29 -11.55
C ILE A 150 -0.42 -1.75 -11.04
N LEU A 151 -0.81 -2.07 -9.80
CA LEU A 151 -2.02 -1.53 -9.17
C LEU A 151 -1.99 -0.01 -9.04
N VAL A 152 -0.85 0.58 -8.67
CA VAL A 152 -0.67 2.04 -8.56
C VAL A 152 -0.88 2.72 -9.91
N ILE A 153 -0.36 2.12 -11.00
CA ILE A 153 -0.54 2.63 -12.36
C ILE A 153 -1.99 2.45 -12.81
N ALA A 154 -2.57 1.27 -12.62
CA ALA A 154 -3.95 0.97 -13.01
C ALA A 154 -4.98 1.85 -12.29
N THR A 155 -4.71 2.25 -11.04
CA THR A 155 -5.58 3.18 -10.30
C THR A 155 -5.34 4.66 -10.63
N ALA A 156 -4.23 4.99 -11.29
CA ALA A 156 -3.89 6.36 -11.70
C ALA A 156 -4.47 6.75 -13.07
N ILE A 157 -4.87 5.77 -13.87
CA ILE A 157 -5.53 5.92 -15.17
C ILE A 157 -7.02 6.16 -14.96
#